data_AF-A0A6A9SQH1-F1
#
_entry.id   AF-A0A6A9SQH1-F1
#
_cell.length_a   1.000
_cell.length_b   1.000
_cell.length_c   1.000
_cell.angle_alpha   90.00
_cell.angle_beta   90.00
_cell.angle_gamma   90.00
#
_symmetry.space_group_name_H-M   'P 1'
#
loop_
_entity.id
_entity.type
_entity.pdbx_description
1 polymer ?
#
loop_
_entity_poly.entity_id
_entity_poly.type
_entity_poly.pdbx_seq_one_letter_code
_entity_poly.pdbx_strand_id
1 'polypeptide(L)'
;MNKRTRDEYGGRKDLQDAGWRVQQQDAIAFNEGSESTQHLIAKTLVANELRDRGYRIDTEVEKEGVGEIDVVAYGKGEPPFAVEVETNPTEDVVSDKLHRYYEGEPYCECYVLDVDELPDSITAAQEWVEAQL
;
A
#
# COMPACT_ATOMS: atom_id res chain seq x y z
N MET A 1 -19.60 8.47 -17.55
CA MET A 1 -18.57 7.92 -16.64
C MET A 1 -18.38 6.46 -16.99
N ASN A 2 -17.16 6.03 -17.34
CA ASN A 2 -16.90 4.61 -17.65
C ASN A 2 -16.77 3.79 -16.35
N LYS A 3 -16.77 2.45 -16.45
CA LYS A 3 -16.67 1.56 -15.29
C LYS A 3 -15.45 1.87 -14.42
N ARG A 4 -14.27 2.00 -15.04
CA ARG A 4 -13.00 2.28 -14.34
C ARG A 4 -13.04 3.56 -13.50
N THR A 5 -13.58 4.65 -14.05
CA THR A 5 -13.72 5.93 -13.31
C THR A 5 -14.73 5.81 -12.16
N ARG A 6 -15.77 4.97 -12.30
CA ARG A 6 -16.73 4.72 -11.23
C ARG A 6 -16.10 3.91 -10.10
N ASP A 7 -15.36 2.85 -10.45
CA ASP A 7 -14.71 1.96 -9.50
C ASP A 7 -13.61 2.70 -8.71
N GLU A 8 -12.80 3.53 -9.38
CA GLU A 8 -11.85 4.44 -8.73
C GLU A 8 -12.54 5.39 -7.76
N TYR A 9 -13.55 6.12 -8.24
CA TYR A 9 -14.26 7.08 -7.43
C TYR A 9 -14.91 6.44 -6.20
N GLY A 10 -15.51 5.26 -6.37
CA GLY A 10 -16.13 4.50 -5.28
C GLY A 10 -15.10 4.10 -4.22
N GLY A 11 -14.05 3.39 -4.63
CA GLY A 11 -13.02 2.93 -3.68
C GLY A 11 -12.32 4.08 -2.95
N ARG A 12 -11.98 5.17 -3.65
CA ARG A 12 -11.39 6.34 -3.00
C ARG A 12 -12.36 7.00 -2.03
N LYS A 13 -13.63 7.09 -2.39
CA LYS A 13 -14.65 7.69 -1.52
C LYS A 13 -14.85 6.85 -0.26
N ASP A 14 -14.92 5.53 -0.37
CA ASP A 14 -15.07 4.65 0.79
C ASP A 14 -13.91 4.80 1.77
N LEU A 15 -12.67 4.94 1.26
CA LEU A 15 -11.48 5.23 2.07
C LEU A 15 -11.54 6.61 2.73
N GLN A 16 -11.93 7.65 1.98
CA GLN A 16 -12.06 9.01 2.49
C GLN A 16 -13.18 9.13 3.53
N ASP A 17 -14.32 8.45 3.33
CA ASP A 17 -15.44 8.42 4.26
C ASP A 17 -15.05 7.67 5.56
N ALA A 18 -14.12 6.71 5.48
CA ALA A 18 -13.49 6.07 6.64
C ALA A 18 -12.39 6.92 7.32
N GLY A 19 -12.04 8.07 6.75
CA GLY A 19 -11.08 9.03 7.34
C GLY A 19 -9.65 8.95 6.80
N TRP A 20 -9.38 8.12 5.79
CA TRP A 20 -8.07 8.01 5.17
C TRP A 20 -7.82 9.14 4.16
N ARG A 21 -6.59 9.68 4.13
CA ARG A 21 -6.20 10.82 3.29
C ARG A 21 -5.75 10.42 1.88
N VAL A 22 -6.55 9.61 1.19
CA VAL A 22 -6.22 9.09 -0.15
C VAL A 22 -6.43 10.15 -1.23
N GLN A 23 -5.42 10.33 -2.08
CA GLN A 23 -5.42 11.21 -3.25
C GLN A 23 -5.97 10.52 -4.49
N GLN A 24 -6.47 11.31 -5.44
CA GLN A 24 -6.97 10.78 -6.71
C GLN A 24 -5.84 10.38 -7.68
N GLN A 25 -4.74 11.12 -7.66
CA GLN A 25 -3.60 10.88 -8.55
C GLN A 25 -2.71 9.79 -7.98
N ASP A 26 -2.10 8.98 -8.84
CA ASP A 26 -1.14 7.99 -8.35
C ASP A 26 0.10 8.75 -7.91
N ALA A 27 0.56 8.49 -6.69
CA ALA A 27 1.73 9.13 -6.12
C ALA A 27 2.65 8.09 -5.49
N ILE A 28 3.95 8.32 -5.60
CA ILE A 28 4.96 7.72 -4.75
C ILE A 28 5.58 8.90 -4.00
N ALA A 29 5.28 8.97 -2.72
CA ALA A 29 5.77 9.96 -1.78
C ALA A 29 6.92 9.37 -0.96
N PHE A 30 7.85 10.23 -0.58
CA PHE A 30 8.87 9.90 0.39
C PHE A 30 8.26 9.99 1.79
N ASN A 31 8.61 9.07 2.67
CA ASN A 31 8.18 9.20 4.07
C ASN A 31 8.89 10.37 4.78
N GLU A 32 8.29 10.92 5.83
CA GLU A 32 8.88 12.03 6.60
C GLU A 32 9.97 11.58 7.60
N GLY A 33 10.23 10.28 7.68
CA GLY A 33 11.03 9.63 8.73
C GLY A 33 12.38 9.11 8.25
N SER A 34 12.65 7.84 8.58
CA SER A 34 13.92 7.16 8.32
C SER A 34 13.84 6.24 7.10
N GLU A 35 13.27 6.73 5.98
CA GLU A 35 13.23 5.95 4.74
C GLU A 35 14.64 5.61 4.27
N SER A 36 14.94 4.30 4.19
CA SER A 36 16.14 3.86 3.50
C SER A 36 15.90 3.81 1.99
N THR A 37 16.97 3.81 1.20
CA THR A 37 16.85 3.62 -0.25
C THR A 37 16.16 2.30 -0.60
N GLN A 38 16.31 1.25 0.21
CA GLN A 38 15.62 -0.03 -0.01
C GLN A 38 14.11 0.11 0.19
N HIS A 39 13.64 0.87 1.18
CA HIS A 39 12.21 1.14 1.36
C HIS A 39 11.63 1.84 0.15
N LEU A 40 12.27 2.92 -0.31
CA LEU A 40 11.82 3.66 -1.49
C LEU A 40 11.78 2.77 -2.74
N ILE A 41 12.80 1.94 -2.95
CA ILE A 41 12.84 1.00 -4.07
C ILE A 41 11.67 0.00 -3.95
N ALA A 42 11.53 -0.69 -2.82
CA ALA A 42 10.46 -1.66 -2.59
C ALA A 42 9.07 -1.03 -2.80
N LYS A 43 8.81 0.13 -2.20
CA LYS A 43 7.59 0.92 -2.35
C LYS A 43 7.29 1.27 -3.81
N THR A 44 8.31 1.72 -4.55
CA THR A 44 8.19 2.02 -5.98
C THR A 44 7.84 0.77 -6.80
N LEU A 45 8.48 -0.36 -6.49
CA LEU A 45 8.22 -1.62 -7.19
C LEU A 45 6.81 -2.15 -6.89
N VAL A 46 6.37 -2.10 -5.63
CA VAL A 46 5.00 -2.43 -5.22
C VAL A 46 3.99 -1.55 -5.96
N ALA A 47 4.19 -0.22 -5.94
CA ALA A 47 3.29 0.71 -6.62
C ALA A 47 3.22 0.44 -8.14
N ASN A 48 4.35 0.11 -8.77
CA ASN A 48 4.36 -0.24 -10.18
C ASN A 48 3.60 -1.55 -10.46
N GLU A 49 3.85 -2.60 -9.69
CA GLU A 49 3.18 -3.90 -9.82
C GLU A 49 1.66 -3.77 -9.67
N LEU A 50 1.21 -3.06 -8.64
CA LEU A 50 -0.21 -2.81 -8.41
C LEU A 50 -0.87 -2.03 -9.55
N ARG A 51 -0.17 -1.02 -10.08
CA ARG A 51 -0.65 -0.26 -11.25
C ARG A 51 -0.76 -1.16 -12.48
N ASP A 52 0.20 -2.05 -12.70
CA ASP A 52 0.19 -2.99 -13.83
C ASP A 52 -0.92 -4.04 -13.67
N ARG A 53 -1.26 -4.42 -12.42
CA ARG A 53 -2.47 -5.19 -12.08
C ARG A 53 -3.77 -4.41 -12.22
N GLY A 54 -3.72 -3.11 -12.50
CA GLY A 54 -4.86 -2.25 -12.83
C GLY A 54 -5.47 -1.49 -11.65
N TYR A 55 -4.81 -1.48 -10.50
CA TYR A 55 -5.20 -0.65 -9.35
C TYR A 55 -4.81 0.81 -9.56
N ARG A 56 -5.48 1.69 -8.82
CA ARG A 56 -4.94 2.99 -8.43
C ARG A 56 -4.09 2.79 -7.18
N ILE A 57 -3.08 3.63 -7.04
CA ILE A 57 -2.20 3.59 -5.88
C ILE A 57 -2.11 4.95 -5.21
N ASP A 58 -1.84 4.95 -3.92
CA ASP A 58 -1.36 6.11 -3.18
C ASP A 58 -0.41 5.62 -2.09
N THR A 59 0.50 6.47 -1.64
CA THR A 59 1.55 6.12 -0.68
C THR A 59 1.60 7.13 0.46
N GLU A 60 2.09 6.72 1.63
CA GLU A 60 2.06 7.54 2.85
C GLU A 60 0.64 7.99 3.20
N VAL A 61 -0.31 7.05 3.16
CA VAL A 61 -1.72 7.34 3.36
C VAL A 61 -2.01 7.37 4.85
N GLU A 62 -2.22 8.57 5.38
CA GLU A 62 -2.50 8.78 6.79
C GLU A 62 -3.99 8.69 7.15
N LYS A 63 -4.27 8.25 8.38
CA LYS A 63 -5.50 8.44 9.12
C LYS A 63 -5.20 8.89 10.55
N GLU A 64 -5.79 10.02 10.93
CA GLU A 64 -5.58 10.61 12.26
C GLU A 64 -6.01 9.66 13.38
N GLY A 65 -5.12 9.43 14.35
CA GLY A 65 -5.35 8.54 15.49
C GLY A 65 -5.26 7.05 15.17
N VAL A 66 -5.00 6.66 13.90
CA VAL A 66 -4.82 5.26 13.48
C VAL A 66 -3.41 5.03 12.97
N GLY A 67 -2.87 5.89 12.09
CA GLY A 67 -1.50 5.79 11.59
C GLY A 67 -1.38 6.07 10.09
N GLU A 68 -0.31 5.57 9.50
CA GLU A 68 0.07 5.77 8.09
C GLU A 68 0.35 4.42 7.44
N ILE A 69 -0.09 4.26 6.19
CA ILE A 69 0.15 3.09 5.36
C ILE A 69 1.09 3.45 4.22
N ASP A 70 2.15 2.66 4.02
CA ASP A 70 3.15 2.89 2.97
C ASP A 70 2.54 2.87 1.55
N VAL A 71 1.69 1.90 1.23
CA VAL A 71 1.00 1.80 -0.07
C VAL A 71 -0.43 1.32 0.08
N VAL A 72 -1.36 2.00 -0.59
CA VAL A 72 -2.77 1.60 -0.67
C VAL A 72 -3.12 1.27 -2.11
N ALA A 73 -3.70 0.09 -2.34
CA ALA A 73 -4.26 -0.32 -3.63
C ALA A 73 -5.79 -0.16 -3.63
N TYR A 74 -6.36 0.51 -4.64
CA TYR A 74 -7.81 0.69 -4.72
C TYR A 74 -8.32 0.85 -6.17
N GLY A 75 -9.64 0.95 -6.33
CA GLY A 75 -10.24 1.49 -7.56
C GLY A 75 -10.36 0.54 -8.75
N LYS A 76 -10.10 -0.76 -8.56
CA LYS A 76 -10.26 -1.80 -9.60
C LYS A 76 -11.64 -2.51 -9.57
N GLY A 77 -12.53 -2.08 -8.68
CA GLY A 77 -13.83 -2.73 -8.46
C GLY A 77 -13.75 -3.92 -7.50
N GLU A 78 -12.63 -4.03 -6.78
CA GLU A 78 -12.34 -4.95 -5.69
C GLU A 78 -12.13 -4.14 -4.40
N PRO A 79 -12.31 -4.73 -3.21
CA PRO A 79 -12.01 -4.05 -1.96
C PRO A 79 -10.56 -3.55 -1.92
N PRO A 80 -10.29 -2.41 -1.29
CA PRO A 80 -8.93 -1.91 -1.17
C PRO A 80 -8.10 -2.78 -0.22
N PHE A 81 -6.79 -2.77 -0.39
CA PHE A 81 -5.86 -3.40 0.55
C PHE A 81 -4.63 -2.53 0.77
N ALA A 82 -3.94 -2.80 1.88
CA ALA A 82 -2.74 -2.10 2.30
C ALA A 82 -1.49 -2.94 2.03
N VAL A 83 -0.37 -2.27 1.77
CA VAL A 83 0.97 -2.88 1.74
C VAL A 83 1.89 -2.02 2.59
N GLU A 84 2.60 -2.66 3.49
CA GLU A 84 3.56 -2.09 4.43
C GLU A 84 4.95 -2.60 4.07
N VAL A 85 5.94 -1.71 4.11
CA VAL A 85 7.32 -1.96 3.72
C VAL A 85 8.18 -1.73 4.95
N GLU A 86 8.63 -2.80 5.58
CA GLU A 86 9.22 -2.78 6.92
C GLU A 86 10.64 -3.35 6.93
N THR A 87 11.44 -2.95 7.92
CA THR A 87 12.76 -3.57 8.17
C THR A 87 12.63 -4.61 9.27
N ASN A 88 12.92 -5.88 8.97
CA ASN A 88 12.90 -6.99 9.93
C ASN A 88 11.64 -6.97 10.83
N PRO A 89 10.43 -7.00 10.25
CA PRO A 89 9.20 -6.92 11.01
C PRO A 89 9.04 -8.15 11.91
N THR A 90 8.74 -7.92 13.18
CA THR A 90 8.39 -9.01 14.10
C THR A 90 6.93 -9.42 13.92
N GLU A 91 6.57 -10.64 14.34
CA GLU A 91 5.17 -11.11 14.33
C GLU A 91 4.24 -10.13 15.07
N ASP A 92 4.71 -9.53 16.16
CA ASP A 92 3.95 -8.53 16.93
C ASP A 92 3.69 -7.25 16.12
N VAL A 93 4.67 -6.78 15.33
CA VAL A 93 4.52 -5.60 14.45
C VAL A 93 3.52 -5.90 13.33
N VAL A 94 3.62 -7.08 12.71
CA VAL A 94 2.68 -7.52 11.68
C VAL A 94 1.27 -7.61 12.26
N SER A 95 1.12 -8.19 13.45
CA SER A 95 -0.17 -8.33 14.12
C SER A 95 -0.78 -6.98 14.52
N ASP A 96 0.01 -6.02 15.01
CA ASP A 96 -0.47 -4.67 15.35
C ASP A 96 -1.01 -3.94 14.11
N LYS A 97 -0.27 -3.99 12.99
CA LYS A 97 -0.69 -3.37 11.74
C LYS A 97 -1.93 -4.02 11.16
N LEU A 98 -2.00 -5.36 11.16
CA LEU A 98 -3.21 -6.08 10.75
C LEU A 98 -4.40 -5.66 11.60
N HIS A 99 -4.27 -5.61 12.93
CA HIS A 99 -5.37 -5.17 13.79
C HIS A 99 -5.81 -3.74 13.49
N ARG A 100 -4.86 -2.81 13.33
CA ARG A 100 -5.15 -1.38 13.06
C ARG A 100 -5.78 -1.11 11.71
N TYR A 101 -5.44 -1.88 10.68
CA TYR A 101 -5.83 -1.58 9.30
C TYR A 101 -6.89 -2.53 8.74
N TYR A 102 -7.13 -3.68 9.38
CA TYR A 102 -8.17 -4.63 8.95
C TYR A 102 -9.44 -4.51 9.78
N GLU A 103 -9.35 -4.38 11.11
CA GLU A 103 -10.53 -4.44 11.96
C GLU A 103 -11.33 -3.12 11.96
N GLY A 104 -12.51 -3.15 11.32
CA GLY A 104 -13.40 -1.99 11.27
C GLY A 104 -12.99 -0.93 10.24
N GLU A 105 -11.96 -1.21 9.46
CA GLU A 105 -11.45 -0.40 8.37
C GLU A 105 -11.89 -0.96 7.01
N PRO A 106 -11.88 -0.15 5.94
CA PRO A 106 -12.32 -0.58 4.61
C PRO A 106 -11.36 -1.54 3.90
N TYR A 107 -10.16 -1.79 4.44
CA TYR A 107 -9.18 -2.68 3.82
C TYR A 107 -9.53 -4.15 4.06
N CYS A 108 -9.45 -4.97 3.01
CA CYS A 108 -9.71 -6.40 3.12
C CYS A 108 -8.47 -7.21 3.53
N GLU A 109 -7.27 -6.68 3.29
CA GLU A 109 -5.99 -7.34 3.53
C GLU A 109 -4.91 -6.30 3.80
N CYS A 110 -3.86 -6.70 4.52
CA CYS A 110 -2.64 -5.92 4.70
C CYS A 110 -1.44 -6.85 4.51
N TYR A 111 -0.62 -6.56 3.50
CA TYR A 111 0.62 -7.27 3.21
C TYR A 111 1.78 -6.55 3.90
N VAL A 112 2.70 -7.29 4.51
CA VAL A 112 3.91 -6.71 5.11
C VAL A 112 5.12 -7.33 4.40
N LEU A 113 5.93 -6.49 3.76
CA LEU A 113 7.12 -6.86 3.01
C LEU A 113 8.36 -6.47 3.82
N ASP A 114 9.25 -7.43 4.06
CA ASP A 114 10.53 -7.16 4.71
C ASP A 114 11.59 -6.69 3.69
N VAL A 115 12.06 -5.45 3.81
CA VAL A 115 13.07 -4.89 2.90
C VAL A 115 14.44 -5.53 3.06
N ASP A 116 14.72 -6.21 4.18
CA ASP A 116 15.98 -6.93 4.36
C ASP A 116 16.03 -8.19 3.46
N GLU A 117 14.88 -8.67 3.00
CA GLU A 117 14.78 -9.76 2.02
C GLU A 117 14.79 -9.28 0.57
N LEU A 118 14.79 -7.96 0.33
CA LEU A 118 14.75 -7.39 -1.01
C LEU A 118 16.03 -7.73 -1.80
N PRO A 119 15.92 -8.41 -2.95
CA PRO A 119 17.09 -8.73 -3.77
C PRO A 119 17.83 -7.48 -4.29
N ASP A 120 19.16 -7.57 -4.39
CA ASP A 120 20.01 -6.46 -4.84
C ASP A 120 19.79 -6.03 -6.31
N SER A 121 19.34 -6.95 -7.15
CA SER A 121 19.09 -6.65 -8.57
C SER A 121 17.62 -6.25 -8.76
N ILE A 122 17.37 -5.18 -9.52
CA ILE A 122 16.01 -4.68 -9.77
C ILE A 122 15.08 -5.74 -10.36
N THR A 123 15.57 -6.58 -11.29
CA THR A 123 14.77 -7.65 -11.88
C THR A 123 14.35 -8.69 -10.83
N ALA A 124 15.29 -9.17 -10.01
CA ALA A 124 14.95 -10.11 -8.95
C ALA A 124 14.06 -9.46 -7.88
N ALA A 125 14.24 -8.16 -7.60
CA ALA A 125 13.39 -7.42 -6.67
C ALA A 125 11.95 -7.28 -7.20
N GLN A 126 11.77 -7.08 -8.50
CA GLN A 126 10.46 -7.09 -9.14
C GLN A 126 9.78 -8.46 -9.01
N GLU A 127 10.49 -9.54 -9.35
CA GLU A 127 9.98 -10.92 -9.21
C GLU A 127 9.64 -11.26 -7.75
N TRP A 128 10.45 -10.77 -6.81
CA TRP A 128 10.18 -10.94 -5.38
C TRP A 128 8.92 -10.20 -4.95
N VAL A 129 8.75 -8.92 -5.32
CA VAL A 129 7.52 -8.14 -5.02
C VAL A 129 6.29 -8.82 -5.61
N GLU A 130 6.35 -9.30 -6.85
CA GLU A 130 5.25 -10.02 -7.49
C GLU A 130 4.85 -11.27 -6.70
N ALA A 131 5.80 -11.98 -6.11
CA ALA A 131 5.54 -13.19 -5.33
C ALA A 131 4.94 -12.92 -3.93
N GLN A 132 5.10 -11.70 -3.39
CA GLN A 132 4.55 -11.30 -2.08
C GLN A 132 3.10 -10.80 -2.17
N LEU A 133 2.65 -10.36 -3.36
CA LEU A 133 1.36 -9.73 -3.62
C LEU A 133 0.44 -10.61 -4.46
#